data_AF-A0A8S1EW54-F1
#
_entry.id   AF-A0A8S1EW54-F1
#
_cell.length_a   1.000
_cell.length_b   1.000
_cell.length_c   1.000
_cell.angle_alpha   90.00
_cell.angle_beta   90.00
_cell.angle_gamma   90.00
#
_symmetry.space_group_name_H-M   'P 1'
#
loop_
_entity.id
_entity.type
_entity.pdbx_description
1 polymer ?
#
loop_
_entity_poly.entity_id
_entity_poly.type
_entity_poly.pdbx_seq_one_letter_code
_entity_poly.pdbx_strand_id
1 'polypeptide(L)'
;MKLILLLFFLNNVCGSILDVFRSIGIEYEVYGEGRLIPEKQHCKPYTLDMNEFVNSLNTNEMSEYGREILKSRIYSSFKTICESFNITTDSKGAPATLTTVPSKIHMRFMDRFELAWNTLKFERDLKSLFLENKINNPFLDGISKETIAASGSTDVLDFAHRTTVFPKKCNVEQMTVETNICFNISEIPQSGMVYALAHAGEFLHNEDVYAYYEIPEFVLITPQSVIPVDLAKCKVLFGTYIYCFEELDTQCDVRSLSDCPIYAYKSDEEFVLRRNFGTAHIYATTETELDLMQNGTKMDVPGRIFTVRMSFGVKDDSDVDIGITPHMDVEKSQFAPLLPESLAVLKRDKKTRLFMTQKRGTNMLSHKHYDQGAWDAVRSFFDRFI
;
A
#
# COMPACT_ATOMS: atom_id res chain seq x y z
N MET A 1 41.73 -24.76 -25.76
CA MET A 1 40.28 -24.97 -26.00
C MET A 1 39.74 -25.95 -24.96
N LYS A 2 39.31 -25.47 -23.79
CA LYS A 2 38.51 -26.17 -22.76
C LYS A 2 38.48 -25.31 -21.48
N LEU A 3 37.69 -24.24 -21.48
CA LEU A 3 37.29 -23.52 -20.27
C LEU A 3 36.07 -22.61 -20.53
N ILE A 4 35.10 -23.08 -21.30
CA ILE A 4 33.84 -22.38 -21.56
C ILE A 4 32.73 -23.43 -21.49
N LEU A 5 32.50 -24.03 -20.33
CA LEU A 5 31.34 -24.91 -20.12
C LEU A 5 31.07 -25.19 -18.63
N LEU A 6 31.32 -24.19 -17.77
CA LEU A 6 31.03 -24.26 -16.34
C LEU A 6 30.36 -22.98 -15.82
N LEU A 7 29.61 -22.31 -16.70
CA LEU A 7 28.83 -21.10 -16.39
C LEU A 7 27.32 -21.26 -16.62
N PHE A 8 26.83 -22.49 -16.86
CA PHE A 8 25.42 -22.72 -17.23
C PHE A 8 24.59 -23.53 -16.22
N PHE A 9 25.06 -23.74 -14.99
CA PHE A 9 24.31 -24.44 -13.93
C PHE A 9 24.25 -23.68 -12.59
N LEU A 10 24.12 -22.37 -12.64
CA LEU A 10 23.49 -21.62 -11.53
C LEU A 10 22.03 -21.37 -11.93
N ASN A 11 21.22 -22.43 -11.81
CA ASN A 11 19.77 -22.27 -11.74
C ASN A 11 19.47 -21.46 -10.48
N ASN A 12 19.40 -20.13 -10.63
CA ASN A 12 18.73 -19.27 -9.68
C ASN A 12 17.27 -19.72 -9.59
N VAL A 13 16.97 -20.57 -8.62
CA VAL A 13 15.62 -20.59 -8.04
C VAL A 13 15.49 -19.24 -7.33
N CYS A 14 15.12 -18.22 -8.10
CA CYS A 14 14.77 -16.93 -7.53
C CYS A 14 13.41 -17.14 -6.87
N GLY A 15 13.42 -17.51 -5.58
CA GLY A 15 12.21 -17.52 -4.77
C GLY A 15 11.53 -16.16 -4.86
N SER A 16 10.20 -16.13 -4.79
CA SER A 16 9.49 -14.86 -4.71
C SER A 16 10.01 -14.08 -3.51
N ILE A 17 10.02 -12.75 -3.58
CA ILE A 17 10.35 -11.93 -2.41
C ILE A 17 9.46 -12.28 -1.20
N LEU A 18 8.24 -12.73 -1.45
CA LEU A 18 7.33 -13.21 -0.41
C LEU A 18 7.79 -14.52 0.24
N ASP A 19 8.48 -15.39 -0.50
CA ASP A 19 9.10 -16.60 0.04
C ASP A 19 10.30 -16.23 0.92
N VAL A 20 11.08 -15.23 0.50
CA VAL A 20 12.17 -14.66 1.31
C VAL A 20 11.61 -14.12 2.62
N PHE A 21 10.55 -13.31 2.58
CA PHE A 21 9.88 -12.76 3.77
C PHE A 21 9.46 -13.87 4.74
N ARG A 22 8.81 -14.93 4.24
CA ARG A 22 8.45 -16.08 5.09
C ARG A 22 9.67 -16.76 5.70
N SER A 23 10.74 -16.96 4.92
CA SER A 23 11.96 -17.61 5.41
C SER A 23 12.68 -16.82 6.53
N ILE A 24 12.51 -15.50 6.57
CA ILE A 24 13.09 -14.61 7.60
C ILE A 24 12.05 -14.18 8.64
N GLY A 25 10.92 -14.88 8.73
CA GLY A 25 9.92 -14.67 9.78
C GLY A 25 9.07 -13.40 9.63
N ILE A 26 8.96 -12.84 8.42
CA ILE A 26 8.06 -11.72 8.13
C ILE A 26 6.70 -12.26 7.69
N GLU A 27 5.68 -11.90 8.46
CA GLU A 27 4.27 -12.06 8.09
C GLU A 27 3.82 -10.85 7.27
N TYR A 28 2.93 -11.11 6.31
CA TYR A 28 2.44 -10.07 5.42
C TYR A 28 0.96 -10.22 5.06
N GLU A 29 0.38 -9.09 4.67
CA GLU A 29 -0.97 -8.98 4.12
C GLU A 29 -0.94 -8.09 2.88
N VAL A 30 -1.61 -8.52 1.80
CA VAL A 30 -1.79 -7.68 0.61
C VAL A 30 -2.77 -6.58 0.97
N TYR A 31 -2.33 -5.33 0.93
CA TYR A 31 -3.12 -4.19 1.35
C TYR A 31 -3.80 -3.49 0.17
N GLY A 32 -3.16 -3.44 -1.00
CA GLY A 32 -3.74 -2.86 -2.22
C GLY A 32 -2.78 -2.71 -3.39
N GLU A 33 -3.26 -2.18 -4.49
CA GLU A 33 -2.44 -1.77 -5.63
C GLU A 33 -1.75 -0.43 -5.31
N GLY A 34 -0.43 -0.39 -5.47
CA GLY A 34 0.39 0.74 -5.07
C GLY A 34 1.14 1.37 -6.23
N ARG A 35 1.29 2.69 -6.16
CA ARG A 35 2.18 3.46 -7.04
C ARG A 35 2.96 4.49 -6.24
N LEU A 36 4.27 4.52 -6.41
CA LEU A 36 5.12 5.57 -5.87
C LEU A 36 5.31 6.67 -6.92
N ILE A 37 5.09 7.92 -6.49
CA ILE A 37 5.25 9.15 -7.26
C ILE A 37 6.16 10.07 -6.41
N PRO A 38 7.48 9.82 -6.42
CA PRO A 38 8.43 10.53 -5.54
C PRO A 38 8.52 12.04 -5.88
N GLU A 39 8.00 12.40 -7.05
CA GLU A 39 8.13 13.69 -7.69
C GLU A 39 6.86 14.54 -7.55
N LYS A 40 6.22 14.55 -6.37
CA LYS A 40 5.01 15.38 -6.13
C LYS A 40 5.23 16.87 -6.50
N GLN A 41 6.48 17.34 -6.46
CA GLN A 41 6.89 18.68 -6.86
C GLN A 41 6.67 18.96 -8.36
N HIS A 42 6.62 17.92 -9.19
CA HIS A 42 6.37 18.01 -10.63
C HIS A 42 4.88 17.90 -10.98
N CYS A 43 3.99 17.86 -9.98
CA CYS A 43 2.56 17.93 -10.20
C CYS A 43 2.14 19.36 -10.55
N LYS A 44 1.57 19.55 -11.75
CA LYS A 44 1.03 20.84 -12.19
C LYS A 44 -0.49 20.87 -12.07
N PRO A 45 -1.08 21.96 -11.54
CA PRO A 45 -2.51 22.17 -11.64
C PRO A 45 -2.95 22.20 -13.11
N TYR A 46 -4.06 21.53 -13.42
CA TYR A 46 -4.63 21.51 -14.75
C TYR A 46 -6.16 21.40 -14.69
N THR A 47 -6.84 22.08 -15.60
CA THR A 47 -8.30 21.99 -15.72
C THR A 47 -8.63 21.13 -16.93
N LEU A 48 -9.18 19.95 -16.69
CA LEU A 48 -9.71 19.11 -17.75
C LEU A 48 -11.07 19.62 -18.17
N ASP A 49 -11.18 20.11 -19.40
CA ASP A 49 -12.43 20.51 -20.03
C ASP A 49 -13.08 19.29 -20.71
N MET A 50 -14.30 18.96 -20.29
CA MET A 50 -15.03 17.82 -20.85
C MET A 50 -15.91 18.20 -22.04
N ASN A 51 -16.05 19.50 -22.35
CA ASN A 51 -17.01 19.97 -23.34
C ASN A 51 -16.72 19.45 -24.76
N GLU A 52 -15.46 19.33 -25.17
CA GLU A 52 -15.12 18.73 -26.47
C GLU A 52 -15.56 17.26 -26.55
N PHE A 53 -15.33 16.48 -25.50
CA PHE A 53 -15.79 15.11 -25.44
C PHE A 53 -17.32 15.03 -25.46
N VAL A 54 -18.00 15.83 -24.64
CA VAL A 54 -19.47 15.91 -24.62
C VAL A 54 -20.03 16.30 -25.99
N ASN A 55 -19.38 17.23 -26.69
CA ASN A 55 -19.76 17.64 -28.04
C ASN A 55 -19.56 16.52 -29.06
N SER A 56 -18.50 15.71 -28.94
CA SER A 56 -18.30 14.54 -29.80
C SER A 56 -19.35 13.45 -29.58
N LEU A 57 -19.97 13.36 -28.40
CA LEU A 57 -21.11 12.48 -28.15
C LEU A 57 -22.41 12.99 -28.81
N ASN A 58 -22.46 14.27 -29.18
CA ASN A 58 -23.62 14.92 -29.79
C ASN A 58 -23.62 14.88 -31.34
N THR A 59 -22.60 14.29 -31.99
CA THR A 59 -22.46 14.30 -33.45
C THR A 59 -23.32 13.27 -34.19
N ASN A 60 -24.07 12.43 -33.48
CA ASN A 60 -24.92 11.41 -34.11
C ASN A 60 -26.20 12.03 -34.71
N GLU A 61 -26.88 11.28 -35.60
CA GLU A 61 -28.15 11.61 -36.28
C GLU A 61 -29.36 11.78 -35.32
N MET A 62 -29.10 12.04 -34.05
CA MET A 62 -30.09 12.25 -33.00
C MET A 62 -30.86 13.55 -33.24
N SER A 63 -32.17 13.49 -33.03
CA SER A 63 -33.03 14.67 -33.04
C SER A 63 -32.60 15.74 -32.03
N GLU A 64 -32.90 17.01 -32.31
CA GLU A 64 -32.62 18.14 -31.42
C GLU A 64 -33.13 17.91 -29.98
N TYR A 65 -34.35 17.37 -29.85
CA TYR A 65 -34.92 16.99 -28.57
C TYR A 65 -34.11 15.89 -27.85
N GLY A 66 -33.65 14.88 -28.59
CA GLY A 66 -32.79 13.83 -28.01
C GLY A 66 -31.46 14.38 -27.50
N ARG A 67 -30.86 15.34 -28.20
CA ARG A 67 -29.60 15.99 -27.82
C ARG A 67 -29.74 16.76 -26.50
N GLU A 68 -30.83 17.50 -26.31
CA GLU A 68 -31.08 18.20 -25.04
C GLU A 68 -31.25 17.23 -23.86
N ILE A 69 -31.93 16.09 -24.06
CA ILE A 69 -32.03 15.06 -23.03
C ILE A 69 -30.66 14.43 -22.74
N LEU A 70 -29.88 14.13 -23.78
CA LEU A 70 -28.53 13.56 -23.61
C LEU A 70 -27.65 14.51 -22.80
N LYS A 71 -27.65 15.81 -23.14
CA LYS A 71 -26.92 16.84 -22.39
C LYS A 71 -27.35 16.87 -20.92
N SER A 72 -28.65 16.92 -20.66
CA SER A 72 -29.19 16.89 -19.30
C SER A 72 -28.72 15.66 -18.50
N ARG A 73 -28.74 14.47 -19.12
CA ARG A 73 -28.26 13.23 -18.49
C ARG A 73 -26.76 13.27 -18.21
N ILE A 74 -25.94 13.70 -19.16
CA ILE A 74 -24.49 13.81 -19.00
C ILE A 74 -24.13 14.72 -17.82
N TYR A 75 -24.79 15.89 -17.70
CA TYR A 75 -24.56 16.81 -16.56
C TYR A 75 -24.95 16.17 -15.22
N SER A 76 -26.09 15.48 -15.17
CA SER A 76 -26.52 14.75 -13.97
C SER A 76 -25.55 13.64 -13.60
N SER A 77 -25.06 12.87 -14.57
CA SER A 77 -24.09 11.80 -14.37
C SER A 77 -22.73 12.35 -13.92
N PHE A 78 -22.28 13.47 -14.48
CA PHE A 78 -21.04 14.14 -14.07
C PHE A 78 -21.06 14.52 -12.59
N LYS A 79 -22.14 15.21 -12.16
CA LYS A 79 -22.33 15.57 -10.75
C LYS A 79 -22.32 14.34 -9.84
N THR A 80 -23.13 13.33 -10.19
CA THR A 80 -23.29 12.11 -9.38
C THR A 80 -21.97 11.36 -9.22
N ILE A 81 -21.18 11.26 -10.29
CA ILE A 81 -19.87 10.59 -10.25
C ILE A 81 -18.88 11.41 -9.42
N CYS A 82 -18.81 12.74 -9.56
CA CYS A 82 -17.93 13.55 -8.72
C CYS A 82 -18.24 13.38 -7.22
N GLU A 83 -19.53 13.40 -6.87
CA GLU A 83 -19.99 13.17 -5.49
C GLU A 83 -19.67 11.76 -5.01
N SER A 84 -19.89 10.71 -5.81
CA SER A 84 -19.60 9.33 -5.41
C SER A 84 -18.11 9.05 -5.22
N PHE A 85 -17.24 9.87 -5.81
CA PHE A 85 -15.79 9.82 -5.63
C PHE A 85 -15.29 10.77 -4.52
N ASN A 86 -16.20 11.37 -3.74
CA ASN A 86 -15.91 12.38 -2.71
C ASN A 86 -15.06 13.56 -3.22
N ILE A 87 -15.24 13.95 -4.49
CA ILE A 87 -14.58 15.11 -5.08
C ILE A 87 -15.46 16.33 -4.80
N THR A 88 -14.86 17.38 -4.24
CA THR A 88 -15.58 18.63 -3.93
C THR A 88 -16.27 19.17 -5.17
N THR A 89 -17.56 19.50 -5.07
CA THR A 89 -18.33 20.11 -6.15
C THR A 89 -18.56 21.60 -5.85
N ASP A 90 -18.19 22.47 -6.77
CA ASP A 90 -18.64 23.86 -6.71
C ASP A 90 -20.08 23.91 -7.21
N SER A 91 -21.04 23.88 -6.29
CA SER A 91 -22.44 24.13 -6.60
C SER A 91 -22.81 25.56 -6.23
N LYS A 92 -22.24 26.57 -6.89
CA LYS A 92 -22.75 27.95 -6.79
C LYS A 92 -23.95 28.13 -7.71
N GLY A 93 -25.01 27.39 -7.40
CA GLY A 93 -26.28 27.43 -8.11
C GLY A 93 -26.27 26.54 -9.34
N ALA A 94 -26.80 25.31 -9.18
CA ALA A 94 -27.25 24.56 -10.34
C ALA A 94 -28.03 25.50 -11.27
N PRO A 95 -27.77 25.55 -12.58
CA PRO A 95 -28.57 26.33 -13.49
C PRO A 95 -30.02 25.92 -13.25
N ALA A 96 -30.83 26.88 -12.82
CA ALA A 96 -32.23 26.71 -12.52
C ALA A 96 -33.01 26.49 -13.82
N THR A 97 -32.79 25.35 -14.48
CA THR A 97 -33.61 24.76 -15.54
C THR A 97 -32.99 23.41 -15.96
N LEU A 98 -32.93 22.44 -15.05
CA LEU A 98 -33.07 21.04 -15.48
C LEU A 98 -34.57 20.77 -15.47
N THR A 99 -35.24 21.21 -16.54
CA THR A 99 -36.64 20.88 -16.80
C THR A 99 -36.80 19.38 -16.64
N THR A 100 -37.67 18.97 -15.71
CA THR A 100 -38.19 17.61 -15.64
C THR A 100 -38.73 17.24 -17.01
N VAL A 101 -37.95 16.48 -17.78
CA VAL A 101 -38.33 16.03 -19.12
C VAL A 101 -39.54 15.10 -18.94
N PRO A 102 -40.69 15.38 -19.57
CA PRO A 102 -41.88 14.56 -19.43
C PRO A 102 -41.58 13.12 -19.88
N SER A 103 -41.88 12.16 -19.00
CA SER A 103 -41.47 10.76 -19.11
C SER A 103 -42.11 9.95 -20.25
N LYS A 104 -42.85 10.55 -21.18
CA LYS A 104 -43.56 9.82 -22.24
C LYS A 104 -43.68 10.64 -23.54
N ILE A 105 -42.61 10.70 -24.32
CA ILE A 105 -42.69 10.99 -25.76
C ILE A 105 -41.99 9.85 -26.49
N HIS A 106 -42.63 9.29 -27.53
CA HIS A 106 -42.10 8.18 -28.32
C HIS A 106 -40.84 8.61 -29.10
N MET A 107 -39.69 8.60 -28.45
CA MET A 107 -38.40 8.66 -29.14
C MET A 107 -38.25 7.44 -30.05
N ARG A 108 -37.68 7.64 -31.24
CA ARG A 108 -37.37 6.54 -32.15
C ARG A 108 -36.45 5.56 -31.42
N PHE A 109 -36.49 4.29 -31.83
CA PHE A 109 -35.63 3.27 -31.22
C PHE A 109 -34.15 3.69 -31.25
N MET A 110 -33.68 4.21 -32.40
CA MET A 110 -32.31 4.69 -32.56
C MET A 110 -31.96 5.83 -31.61
N ASP A 111 -32.84 6.84 -31.47
CA ASP A 111 -32.61 7.95 -30.51
C ASP A 111 -32.48 7.43 -29.07
N ARG A 112 -33.31 6.46 -28.67
CA ARG A 112 -33.26 5.86 -27.32
C ARG A 112 -31.97 5.06 -27.10
N PHE A 113 -31.57 4.28 -28.11
CA PHE A 113 -30.35 3.50 -28.07
C PHE A 113 -29.12 4.39 -27.95
N GLU A 114 -28.98 5.38 -28.85
CA GLU A 114 -27.85 6.31 -28.85
C GLU A 114 -27.77 7.10 -27.54
N LEU A 115 -28.91 7.55 -27.02
CA LEU A 115 -28.95 8.28 -25.76
C LEU A 115 -28.48 7.44 -24.57
N ALA A 116 -28.94 6.18 -24.47
CA ALA A 116 -28.49 5.26 -23.42
C ALA A 116 -27.00 4.92 -23.58
N TRP A 117 -26.58 4.61 -24.80
CA TRP A 117 -25.20 4.26 -25.11
C TRP A 117 -24.22 5.40 -24.79
N ASN A 118 -24.51 6.62 -25.25
CA ASN A 118 -23.63 7.77 -25.04
C ASN A 118 -23.57 8.18 -23.56
N THR A 119 -24.69 8.07 -22.82
CA THR A 119 -24.69 8.31 -21.37
C THR A 119 -23.80 7.29 -20.65
N LEU A 120 -23.96 5.99 -20.95
CA LEU A 120 -23.15 4.92 -20.34
C LEU A 120 -21.66 5.05 -20.69
N LYS A 121 -21.35 5.41 -21.94
CA LYS A 121 -19.98 5.64 -22.39
C LYS A 121 -19.33 6.76 -21.59
N PHE A 122 -20.00 7.92 -21.49
CA PHE A 122 -19.52 9.04 -20.69
C PHE A 122 -19.28 8.65 -19.23
N GLU A 123 -20.25 7.97 -18.60
CA GLU A 123 -20.12 7.51 -17.23
C GLU A 123 -18.94 6.58 -17.02
N ARG A 124 -18.74 5.61 -17.93
CA ARG A 124 -17.64 4.66 -17.84
C ARG A 124 -16.29 5.34 -17.98
N ASP A 125 -16.16 6.22 -18.97
CA ASP A 125 -14.88 6.88 -19.26
C ASP A 125 -14.52 7.86 -18.14
N LEU A 126 -15.49 8.60 -17.57
CA LEU A 126 -15.29 9.47 -16.40
C LEU A 126 -14.96 8.68 -15.13
N LYS A 127 -15.66 7.56 -14.87
CA LYS A 127 -15.33 6.67 -13.76
C LYS A 127 -13.92 6.13 -13.90
N SER A 128 -13.51 5.70 -15.10
CA SER A 128 -12.15 5.22 -15.35
C SER A 128 -11.11 6.33 -15.15
N LEU A 129 -11.37 7.58 -15.57
CA LEU A 129 -10.48 8.72 -15.28
C LEU A 129 -10.22 8.87 -13.77
N PHE A 130 -11.26 8.74 -12.94
CA PHE A 130 -11.14 8.91 -11.49
C PHE A 130 -10.65 7.65 -10.76
N LEU A 131 -10.99 6.45 -11.24
CA LEU A 131 -10.55 5.17 -10.67
C LEU A 131 -9.07 4.93 -10.97
N GLU A 132 -8.69 5.08 -12.24
CA GLU A 132 -7.34 4.75 -12.71
C GLU A 132 -6.38 5.94 -12.58
N ASN A 133 -6.92 7.15 -12.33
CA ASN A 133 -6.15 8.39 -12.27
C ASN A 133 -5.32 8.58 -13.54
N LYS A 134 -5.86 8.17 -14.70
CA LYS A 134 -5.25 8.26 -16.02
C LYS A 134 -6.17 9.00 -16.98
N ILE A 135 -5.56 9.75 -17.88
CA ILE A 135 -6.32 10.41 -18.93
C ILE A 135 -6.56 9.40 -20.05
N ASN A 136 -7.80 8.94 -20.15
CA ASN A 136 -8.24 8.08 -21.23
C ASN A 136 -8.28 8.84 -22.56
N ASN A 137 -8.14 8.11 -23.67
CA ASN A 137 -8.20 8.65 -25.03
C ASN A 137 -9.29 9.71 -25.26
N PRO A 138 -10.54 9.54 -24.79
CA PRO A 138 -11.58 10.55 -25.04
C PRO A 138 -11.32 11.93 -24.43
N PHE A 139 -10.43 12.02 -23.44
CA PHE A 139 -10.06 13.27 -22.77
C PHE A 139 -8.68 13.80 -23.22
N LEU A 140 -7.94 13.02 -24.02
CA LEU A 140 -6.62 13.42 -24.50
C LEU A 140 -6.70 14.52 -25.57
N ASP A 141 -7.79 14.54 -26.35
CA ASP A 141 -8.01 15.55 -27.39
C ASP A 141 -8.08 16.98 -26.80
N GLY A 142 -8.58 17.11 -25.56
CA GLY A 142 -8.65 18.38 -24.84
C GLY A 142 -7.32 18.83 -24.22
N ILE A 143 -6.24 18.06 -24.34
CA ILE A 143 -4.94 18.42 -23.78
C ILE A 143 -4.12 19.23 -24.76
N SER A 144 -3.79 20.45 -24.35
CA SER A 144 -2.91 21.36 -25.09
C SER A 144 -1.54 20.72 -25.36
N LYS A 145 -0.98 20.96 -26.56
CA LYS A 145 0.36 20.49 -26.94
C LYS A 145 1.44 21.04 -26.00
N GLU A 146 1.25 22.23 -25.44
CA GLU A 146 2.14 22.85 -24.48
C GLU A 146 2.22 22.03 -23.19
N THR A 147 1.08 21.49 -22.71
CA THR A 147 1.04 20.64 -21.51
C THR A 147 1.73 19.30 -21.76
N ILE A 148 1.57 18.72 -22.96
CA ILE A 148 2.27 17.50 -23.37
C ILE A 148 3.78 17.75 -23.50
N ALA A 149 4.20 18.84 -24.13
CA ALA A 149 5.62 19.19 -24.22
C ALA A 149 6.22 19.46 -22.83
N ALA A 150 5.46 20.10 -21.94
CA ALA A 150 5.90 20.43 -20.59
C ALA A 150 5.96 19.23 -19.62
N SER A 151 5.46 18.05 -20.02
CA SER A 151 5.66 16.79 -19.31
C SER A 151 6.95 16.05 -19.71
N GLY A 152 7.63 16.54 -20.76
CA GLY A 152 8.73 15.80 -21.39
C GLY A 152 8.26 14.64 -22.27
N SER A 153 6.97 14.53 -22.57
CA SER A 153 6.43 13.46 -23.43
C SER A 153 6.58 13.80 -24.91
N THR A 154 6.87 12.78 -25.72
CA THR A 154 7.07 12.94 -27.17
C THR A 154 5.77 12.99 -27.96
N ASP A 155 4.71 12.40 -27.42
CA ASP A 155 3.38 12.37 -28.01
C ASP A 155 2.28 12.17 -26.94
N VAL A 156 1.03 12.16 -27.41
CA VAL A 156 -0.18 12.06 -26.59
C VAL A 156 -0.30 10.70 -25.88
N LEU A 157 0.16 9.62 -26.51
CA LEU A 157 0.11 8.28 -25.92
C LEU A 157 1.15 8.13 -24.83
N ASP A 158 2.38 8.58 -25.08
CA ASP A 158 3.45 8.64 -24.08
C ASP A 158 3.03 9.49 -22.88
N PHE A 159 2.37 10.62 -23.12
CA PHE A 159 1.78 11.46 -22.08
C PHE A 159 0.75 10.70 -21.23
N ALA A 160 -0.21 10.02 -21.86
CA ALA A 160 -1.24 9.26 -21.16
C ALA A 160 -0.67 8.13 -20.29
N HIS A 161 0.44 7.51 -20.73
CA HIS A 161 1.11 6.45 -19.98
C HIS A 161 1.94 6.96 -18.81
N ARG A 162 2.60 8.11 -18.95
CA ARG A 162 3.51 8.66 -17.93
C ARG A 162 2.85 9.59 -16.93
N THR A 163 1.61 10.01 -17.18
CA THR A 163 0.90 10.91 -16.28
C THR A 163 0.03 10.19 -15.26
N THR A 164 -0.13 10.82 -14.10
CA THR A 164 -1.16 10.47 -13.12
C THR A 164 -1.95 11.73 -12.80
N VAL A 165 -3.27 11.62 -12.81
CA VAL A 165 -4.19 12.73 -12.58
C VAL A 165 -4.80 12.59 -11.20
N PHE A 166 -4.72 13.64 -10.39
CA PHE A 166 -5.40 13.70 -9.11
C PHE A 166 -6.55 14.70 -9.19
N PRO A 167 -7.80 14.23 -9.33
CA PRO A 167 -8.96 15.09 -9.23
C PRO A 167 -9.00 15.78 -7.88
N LYS A 168 -9.27 17.09 -7.90
CA LYS A 168 -9.44 17.92 -6.71
C LYS A 168 -10.87 18.38 -6.55
N LYS A 169 -11.45 18.84 -7.65
CA LYS A 169 -12.73 19.52 -7.63
C LYS A 169 -13.43 19.42 -8.98
N CYS A 170 -14.74 19.29 -8.96
CA CYS A 170 -15.57 19.34 -10.15
C CYS A 170 -16.35 20.65 -10.20
N ASN A 171 -16.31 21.33 -11.35
CA ASN A 171 -17.21 22.41 -11.67
C ASN A 171 -18.33 21.87 -12.58
N VAL A 172 -19.50 21.64 -11.98
CA VAL A 172 -20.64 21.04 -12.67
C VAL A 172 -21.23 21.97 -13.72
N GLU A 173 -21.19 23.29 -13.50
CA GLU A 173 -21.73 24.27 -14.45
C GLU A 173 -20.88 24.35 -15.72
N GLN A 174 -19.56 24.28 -15.56
CA GLN A 174 -18.61 24.41 -16.67
C GLN A 174 -18.23 23.07 -17.30
N MET A 175 -18.67 21.94 -16.72
CA MET A 175 -18.24 20.59 -17.12
C MET A 175 -16.72 20.43 -17.11
N THR A 176 -16.07 20.95 -16.06
CA THR A 176 -14.62 20.87 -15.90
C THR A 176 -14.22 20.16 -14.61
N VAL A 177 -13.06 19.51 -14.63
CA VAL A 177 -12.44 18.92 -13.45
C VAL A 177 -11.11 19.64 -13.20
N GLU A 178 -11.00 20.29 -12.05
CA GLU A 178 -9.73 20.78 -11.55
C GLU A 178 -8.92 19.59 -11.03
N THR A 179 -7.71 19.44 -11.55
CA THR A 179 -6.83 18.31 -11.25
C THR A 179 -5.41 18.77 -10.98
N ASN A 180 -4.61 17.90 -10.37
CA ASN A 180 -3.16 17.96 -10.48
C ASN A 180 -2.69 16.85 -11.42
N ILE A 181 -1.99 17.20 -12.49
CA ILE A 181 -1.32 16.23 -13.34
C ILE A 181 0.12 16.09 -12.86
N CYS A 182 0.48 14.90 -12.40
CA CYS A 182 1.83 14.55 -11.99
C CYS A 182 2.49 13.76 -13.11
N PHE A 183 3.67 14.23 -13.52
CA PHE A 183 4.51 13.56 -14.49
C PHE A 183 5.37 12.54 -13.76
N ASN A 184 5.29 11.27 -14.15
CA ASN A 184 6.22 10.26 -13.70
C ASN A 184 7.50 10.43 -14.53
N ILE A 185 8.44 11.28 -14.08
CA ILE A 185 9.66 11.57 -14.83
C ILE A 185 10.62 10.38 -14.75
N SER A 186 10.43 9.48 -13.78
CA SER A 186 11.16 8.22 -13.71
C SER A 186 10.76 7.26 -14.85
N GLU A 187 11.76 6.82 -15.63
CA GLU A 187 11.62 5.81 -16.70
C GLU A 187 11.20 4.43 -16.16
N ILE A 188 11.25 4.22 -14.84
CA ILE A 188 10.92 2.95 -14.19
C ILE A 188 9.53 3.07 -13.56
N PRO A 189 8.53 2.29 -14.01
CA PRO A 189 7.22 2.28 -13.36
C PRO A 189 7.35 1.69 -11.95
N GLN A 190 7.26 2.55 -10.93
CA GLN A 190 7.16 2.13 -9.53
C GLN A 190 5.71 1.80 -9.19
N SER A 191 5.10 0.90 -9.96
CA SER A 191 3.76 0.36 -9.73
C SER A 191 3.86 -1.10 -9.32
N GLY A 192 3.02 -1.51 -8.37
CA GLY A 192 3.10 -2.83 -7.78
C GLY A 192 1.99 -3.04 -6.75
N MET A 193 2.26 -3.88 -5.76
CA MET A 193 1.32 -4.14 -4.65
C MET A 193 1.91 -3.61 -3.35
N VAL A 194 1.08 -2.95 -2.54
CA VAL A 194 1.42 -2.56 -1.17
C VAL A 194 1.12 -3.74 -0.25
N TYR A 195 2.10 -4.08 0.59
CA TYR A 195 1.98 -5.09 1.62
C TYR A 195 2.12 -4.45 2.98
N ALA A 196 1.26 -4.85 3.92
CA ALA A 196 1.46 -4.61 5.33
C ALA A 196 2.35 -5.73 5.89
N LEU A 197 3.36 -5.40 6.68
CA LEU A 197 4.38 -6.31 7.18
C LEU A 197 4.50 -6.26 8.71
N ALA A 198 4.83 -7.40 9.31
CA ALA A 198 5.42 -7.44 10.64
C ALA A 198 6.34 -8.66 10.79
N HIS A 199 7.46 -8.49 11.50
CA HIS A 199 8.31 -9.62 11.90
C HIS A 199 7.66 -10.38 13.06
N ALA A 200 7.55 -11.70 12.95
CA ALA A 200 6.87 -12.55 13.92
C ALA A 200 7.64 -12.69 15.24
N GLY A 201 8.95 -12.45 15.22
CA GLY A 201 9.84 -12.60 16.37
C GLY A 201 10.18 -14.05 16.69
N GLU A 202 10.88 -14.24 17.80
CA GLU A 202 11.32 -15.55 18.29
C GLU A 202 11.41 -15.53 19.82
N PHE A 203 11.10 -16.66 20.44
CA PHE A 203 11.38 -16.90 21.86
C PHE A 203 12.82 -17.41 22.02
N LEU A 204 13.62 -16.69 22.80
CA LEU A 204 15.02 -16.96 23.09
C LEU A 204 15.18 -17.41 24.54
N HIS A 205 16.30 -18.07 24.83
CA HIS A 205 16.71 -18.42 26.18
C HIS A 205 15.65 -19.21 26.96
N ASN A 206 15.21 -20.35 26.41
CA ASN A 206 14.16 -21.20 27.00
C ASN A 206 12.85 -20.43 27.28
N GLU A 207 12.44 -19.57 26.35
CA GLU A 207 11.22 -18.76 26.44
C GLU A 207 11.26 -17.59 27.45
N ASP A 208 12.40 -17.30 28.08
CA ASP A 208 12.52 -16.16 29.01
C ASP A 208 12.53 -14.78 28.31
N VAL A 209 12.82 -14.75 27.01
CA VAL A 209 12.91 -13.53 26.21
C VAL A 209 12.17 -13.67 24.89
N TYR A 210 11.30 -12.73 24.57
CA TYR A 210 10.74 -12.60 23.23
C TYR A 210 11.42 -11.44 22.49
N ALA A 211 11.99 -11.71 21.31
CA ALA A 211 12.71 -10.73 20.49
C ALA A 211 12.15 -10.65 19.06
N TYR A 212 12.19 -9.47 18.45
CA TYR A 212 11.73 -9.26 17.08
C TYR A 212 12.49 -8.12 16.39
N TYR A 213 12.50 -8.12 15.06
CA TYR A 213 12.99 -6.98 14.27
C TYR A 213 11.87 -5.96 14.04
N GLU A 214 12.13 -4.69 14.33
CA GLU A 214 11.25 -3.59 13.96
C GLU A 214 11.52 -3.22 12.50
N ILE A 215 10.60 -3.64 11.63
CA ILE A 215 10.62 -3.39 10.19
C ILE A 215 9.57 -2.33 9.81
N PRO A 216 9.71 -1.66 8.66
CA PRO A 216 8.66 -0.84 8.07
C PRO A 216 7.32 -1.57 8.01
N GLU A 217 6.26 -0.90 8.46
CA GLU A 217 4.90 -1.48 8.48
C GLU A 217 4.34 -1.70 7.07
N PHE A 218 4.73 -0.87 6.10
CA PHE A 218 4.27 -0.99 4.72
C PHE A 218 5.42 -0.94 3.71
N VAL A 219 5.32 -1.78 2.68
CA VAL A 219 6.23 -1.77 1.54
C VAL A 219 5.46 -1.84 0.23
N LEU A 220 5.94 -1.10 -0.78
CA LEU A 220 5.55 -1.27 -2.17
C LEU A 220 6.49 -2.27 -2.83
N ILE A 221 5.95 -3.42 -3.25
CA ILE A 221 6.70 -4.42 -4.01
C ILE A 221 6.40 -4.25 -5.50
N THR A 222 7.43 -3.91 -6.26
CA THR A 222 7.42 -3.84 -7.72
C THR A 222 8.22 -5.01 -8.31
N PRO A 223 8.17 -5.27 -9.62
CA PRO A 223 8.96 -6.34 -10.22
C PRO A 223 10.48 -6.18 -10.04
N GLN A 224 10.97 -4.97 -9.74
CA GLN A 224 12.39 -4.65 -9.61
C GLN A 224 12.82 -4.34 -8.17
N SER A 225 11.89 -3.91 -7.31
CA SER A 225 12.24 -3.29 -6.03
C SER A 225 11.23 -3.56 -4.91
N VAL A 226 11.70 -3.38 -3.67
CA VAL A 226 10.89 -3.41 -2.45
C VAL A 226 11.16 -2.09 -1.78
N ILE A 227 10.14 -1.24 -1.71
CA ILE A 227 10.29 0.15 -1.33
C ILE A 227 9.48 0.40 -0.06
N PRO A 228 10.11 0.69 1.09
CA PRO A 228 9.41 1.09 2.30
C PRO A 228 8.57 2.36 2.06
N VAL A 229 7.33 2.35 2.51
CA VAL A 229 6.42 3.48 2.38
C VAL A 229 5.69 3.76 3.70
N ASP A 230 5.29 5.01 3.89
CA ASP A 230 4.46 5.41 5.02
C ASP A 230 3.07 5.78 4.50
N LEU A 231 2.06 4.99 4.89
CA LEU A 231 0.68 5.22 4.44
C LEU A 231 0.15 6.60 4.83
N ALA A 232 0.65 7.24 5.90
CA ALA A 232 0.26 8.60 6.26
C ALA A 232 0.66 9.63 5.19
N LYS A 233 1.66 9.29 4.36
CA LYS A 233 2.16 10.09 3.24
C LYS A 233 1.65 9.58 1.89
N CYS A 234 0.71 8.63 1.90
CA CYS A 234 0.04 8.13 0.71
C CYS A 234 -1.41 8.63 0.64
N LYS A 235 -1.96 8.68 -0.57
CA LYS A 235 -3.40 8.89 -0.81
C LYS A 235 -4.03 7.54 -1.13
N VAL A 236 -4.93 7.08 -0.26
CA VAL A 236 -5.74 5.87 -0.49
C VAL A 236 -7.02 6.27 -1.20
N LEU A 237 -7.31 5.61 -2.32
CA LEU A 237 -8.49 5.79 -3.15
C LEU A 237 -9.26 4.48 -3.22
N PHE A 238 -10.58 4.53 -3.01
CA PHE A 238 -11.48 3.36 -3.01
C PHE A 238 -11.06 2.21 -2.08
N GLY A 239 -10.23 2.50 -1.07
CA GLY A 239 -9.70 1.52 -0.12
C GLY A 239 -8.59 0.62 -0.67
N THR A 240 -8.44 0.49 -1.99
CA THR A 240 -7.53 -0.50 -2.61
C THR A 240 -6.44 0.09 -3.49
N TYR A 241 -6.56 1.35 -3.93
CA TYR A 241 -5.54 2.02 -4.76
C TYR A 241 -4.75 3.03 -3.93
N ILE A 242 -3.43 2.92 -3.92
CA ILE A 242 -2.57 3.61 -2.97
C ILE A 242 -1.49 4.37 -3.72
N TYR A 243 -1.52 5.68 -3.63
CA TYR A 243 -0.54 6.56 -4.27
C TYR A 243 0.36 7.17 -3.21
N CYS A 244 1.60 6.70 -3.13
CA CYS A 244 2.60 7.21 -2.19
C CYS A 244 3.43 8.29 -2.86
N PHE A 245 3.77 9.34 -2.12
CA PHE A 245 4.48 10.51 -2.66
C PHE A 245 5.94 10.59 -2.24
N GLU A 246 6.37 9.71 -1.36
CA GLU A 246 7.74 9.61 -0.87
C GLU A 246 8.01 8.20 -0.34
N GLU A 247 9.28 7.83 -0.39
CA GLU A 247 9.79 6.63 0.28
C GLU A 247 9.92 6.91 1.77
N LEU A 248 9.73 5.88 2.59
CA LEU A 248 10.03 5.98 4.02
C LEU A 248 11.55 6.00 4.19
N ASP A 249 12.07 7.07 4.82
CA ASP A 249 13.48 7.19 5.16
C ASP A 249 13.85 6.19 6.26
N THR A 250 14.43 5.06 5.84
CA THR A 250 14.86 3.97 6.72
C THR A 250 16.08 3.27 6.16
N GLN A 251 16.97 2.82 7.05
CA GLN A 251 18.13 2.00 6.70
C GLN A 251 17.83 0.50 6.77
N CYS A 252 16.69 0.12 7.35
CA CYS A 252 16.30 -1.28 7.49
C CYS A 252 15.98 -1.91 6.13
N ASP A 253 16.79 -2.88 5.72
CA ASP A 253 16.52 -3.68 4.52
C ASP A 253 15.64 -4.89 4.90
N VAL A 254 14.34 -4.79 4.60
CA VAL A 254 13.36 -5.85 4.88
C VAL A 254 13.64 -7.17 4.15
N ARG A 255 14.49 -7.18 3.13
CA ARG A 255 14.83 -8.42 2.39
C ARG A 255 15.80 -9.30 3.15
N SER A 256 16.63 -8.69 4.00
CA SER A 256 17.71 -9.35 4.72
C SER A 256 17.65 -9.15 6.24
N LEU A 257 16.77 -8.26 6.71
CA LEU A 257 16.69 -7.73 8.07
C LEU A 257 17.97 -6.97 8.51
N SER A 258 18.86 -6.62 7.57
CA SER A 258 20.05 -5.84 7.90
C SER A 258 19.67 -4.43 8.34
N ASP A 259 20.40 -3.93 9.35
CA ASP A 259 20.22 -2.59 9.92
C ASP A 259 18.82 -2.31 10.52
N CYS A 260 17.96 -3.33 10.60
CA CYS A 260 16.67 -3.25 11.27
C CYS A 260 16.86 -3.28 12.80
N PRO A 261 16.26 -2.33 13.55
CA PRO A 261 16.34 -2.33 15.01
C PRO A 261 15.78 -3.62 15.61
N ILE A 262 16.47 -4.19 16.60
CA ILE A 262 16.00 -5.34 17.35
C ILE A 262 15.39 -4.85 18.66
N TYR A 263 14.20 -5.35 19.00
CA TYR A 263 13.58 -5.12 20.29
C TYR A 263 13.29 -6.44 21.00
N ALA A 264 13.34 -6.41 22.32
CA ALA A 264 13.02 -7.56 23.14
C ALA A 264 12.20 -7.18 24.38
N TYR A 265 11.45 -8.17 24.86
CA TYR A 265 10.70 -8.18 26.10
C TYR A 265 11.16 -9.35 26.97
N LYS A 266 10.99 -9.20 28.28
CA LYS A 266 11.02 -10.36 29.18
C LYS A 266 9.70 -11.11 29.04
N SER A 267 9.75 -12.43 28.85
CA SER A 267 8.58 -13.27 28.56
C SER A 267 8.37 -14.40 29.57
N ASP A 268 8.51 -14.09 30.86
CA ASP A 268 8.15 -14.98 31.97
C ASP A 268 6.65 -15.41 31.95
N GLU A 269 6.19 -16.19 32.94
CA GLU A 269 4.83 -16.78 33.01
C GLU A 269 3.67 -15.77 32.83
N GLU A 270 2.71 -16.00 31.93
CA GLU A 270 1.65 -15.04 31.55
C GLU A 270 2.10 -13.89 30.64
N PHE A 271 3.05 -14.16 29.73
CA PHE A 271 3.43 -13.20 28.69
C PHE A 271 2.46 -13.27 27.52
N VAL A 272 1.93 -12.13 27.10
CA VAL A 272 1.14 -11.98 25.87
C VAL A 272 1.50 -10.65 25.21
N LEU A 273 1.93 -10.72 23.96
CA LEU A 273 2.17 -9.56 23.11
C LEU A 273 1.33 -9.69 21.83
N ARG A 274 0.69 -8.57 21.46
CA ARG A 274 -0.04 -8.43 20.20
C ARG A 274 0.61 -7.33 19.36
N ARG A 275 0.87 -7.62 18.09
CA ARG A 275 1.33 -6.65 17.08
C ARG A 275 0.41 -6.68 15.87
N ASN A 276 0.19 -5.53 15.26
CA ASN A 276 -0.69 -5.40 14.09
C ASN A 276 0.14 -5.41 12.81
N PHE A 277 -0.43 -5.94 11.74
CA PHE A 277 0.02 -5.72 10.37
C PHE A 277 -1.24 -5.73 9.48
N GLY A 278 -1.55 -4.60 8.86
CA GLY A 278 -2.78 -4.47 8.08
C GLY A 278 -4.02 -4.68 8.96
N THR A 279 -4.87 -5.62 8.57
CA THR A 279 -6.08 -6.01 9.32
C THR A 279 -5.83 -7.21 10.24
N ALA A 280 -4.66 -7.83 10.17
CA ALA A 280 -4.28 -9.01 10.93
C ALA A 280 -3.42 -8.69 12.17
N HIS A 281 -3.29 -9.69 13.04
CA HIS A 281 -2.49 -9.62 14.26
C HIS A 281 -1.48 -10.75 14.34
N ILE A 282 -0.28 -10.46 14.80
CA ILE A 282 0.67 -11.44 15.33
C ILE A 282 0.51 -11.47 16.85
N TYR A 283 0.38 -12.66 17.39
CA TYR A 283 0.43 -12.94 18.83
C TYR A 283 1.71 -13.68 19.15
N ALA A 284 2.35 -13.29 20.26
CA ALA A 284 3.41 -14.04 20.91
C ALA A 284 3.02 -14.25 22.38
N THR A 285 2.99 -15.50 22.84
CA THR A 285 2.46 -15.86 24.15
C THR A 285 3.15 -17.05 24.80
N THR A 286 3.27 -17.05 26.12
CA THR A 286 3.62 -18.24 26.93
C THR A 286 2.39 -18.99 27.46
N GLU A 287 1.19 -18.46 27.24
CA GLU A 287 -0.08 -19.10 27.57
C GLU A 287 -0.52 -20.10 26.49
N THR A 288 -1.24 -21.15 26.91
CA THR A 288 -1.87 -22.13 26.00
C THR A 288 -3.28 -21.71 25.57
N GLU A 289 -3.90 -20.79 26.29
CA GLU A 289 -5.26 -20.30 26.03
C GLU A 289 -5.34 -18.78 26.12
N LEU A 290 -5.96 -18.11 25.13
CA LEU A 290 -6.10 -16.65 25.08
C LEU A 290 -7.52 -16.18 24.75
N ASP A 291 -7.92 -15.05 25.32
CA ASP A 291 -9.14 -14.32 24.94
C ASP A 291 -8.87 -13.44 23.71
N LEU A 292 -8.88 -14.07 22.53
CA LEU A 292 -8.58 -13.40 21.26
C LEU A 292 -9.68 -12.40 20.84
N MET A 293 -10.91 -12.61 21.33
CA MET A 293 -12.09 -11.80 21.00
C MET A 293 -12.38 -10.69 22.00
N GLN A 294 -11.60 -10.61 23.09
CA GLN A 294 -11.78 -9.65 24.18
C GLN A 294 -13.19 -9.67 24.78
N ASN A 295 -13.81 -10.85 24.80
CA ASN A 295 -15.18 -11.07 25.28
C ASN A 295 -15.25 -12.00 26.51
N GLY A 296 -14.09 -12.37 27.06
CA GLY A 296 -13.92 -13.29 28.18
C GLY A 296 -13.80 -14.75 27.79
N THR A 297 -13.98 -15.11 26.51
CA THR A 297 -13.89 -16.50 26.05
C THR A 297 -12.47 -16.85 25.66
N LYS A 298 -11.85 -17.76 26.40
CA LYS A 298 -10.52 -18.27 26.07
C LYS A 298 -10.57 -19.36 25.02
N MET A 299 -9.59 -19.37 24.13
CA MET A 299 -9.43 -20.36 23.07
C MET A 299 -8.01 -20.92 23.09
N ASP A 300 -7.88 -22.22 22.83
CA ASP A 300 -6.57 -22.86 22.63
C ASP A 300 -5.82 -22.24 21.47
N VAL A 301 -4.54 -21.92 21.68
CA VAL A 301 -3.68 -21.34 20.65
C VAL A 301 -2.76 -22.41 20.04
N PRO A 302 -2.49 -22.37 18.73
CA PRO A 302 -1.79 -23.44 18.03
C PRO A 302 -0.27 -23.44 18.24
N GLY A 303 0.27 -22.47 18.96
CA GLY A 303 1.70 -22.33 19.21
C GLY A 303 2.03 -21.05 19.97
N ARG A 304 3.33 -20.85 20.24
CA ARG A 304 3.84 -19.68 20.97
C ARG A 304 3.73 -18.39 20.15
N ILE A 305 3.90 -18.50 18.84
CA ILE A 305 3.74 -17.38 17.90
C ILE A 305 2.74 -17.81 16.84
N PHE A 306 1.74 -16.97 16.58
CA PHE A 306 0.71 -17.26 15.59
C PHE A 306 0.08 -15.97 15.06
N THR A 307 -0.53 -16.08 13.89
CA THR A 307 -1.29 -15.00 13.26
C THR A 307 -2.78 -15.23 13.44
N VAL A 308 -3.51 -14.13 13.63
CA VAL A 308 -4.97 -14.10 13.69
C VAL A 308 -5.49 -13.15 12.62
N ARG A 309 -6.37 -13.65 11.77
CA ARG A 309 -7.11 -12.88 10.76
C ARG A 309 -8.59 -12.93 11.09
N MET A 310 -9.20 -11.77 11.25
CA MET A 310 -10.64 -11.66 11.47
C MET A 310 -11.31 -11.36 10.13
N SER A 311 -12.22 -12.23 9.69
CA SER A 311 -13.06 -11.98 8.53
C SER A 311 -14.51 -11.81 8.96
N PHE A 312 -15.13 -10.71 8.51
CA PHE A 312 -16.55 -10.46 8.72
C PHE A 312 -17.34 -11.08 7.56
N GLY A 313 -18.14 -12.09 7.85
CA GLY A 313 -19.02 -12.70 6.86
C GLY A 313 -20.08 -11.71 6.35
N VAL A 314 -20.42 -11.79 5.07
CA VAL A 314 -21.48 -10.97 4.42
C VAL A 314 -22.87 -11.64 4.56
N LYS A 315 -22.96 -12.80 5.21
CA LYS A 315 -24.22 -13.52 5.41
C LYS A 315 -24.55 -13.62 6.89
N ASP A 316 -25.66 -12.96 7.24
CA ASP A 316 -26.30 -12.88 8.54
C ASP A 316 -25.43 -12.29 9.67
N ASP A 317 -25.93 -11.21 10.26
CA ASP A 317 -25.31 -10.50 11.39
C ASP A 317 -24.73 -11.49 12.42
N SER A 318 -23.43 -11.34 12.72
CA SER A 318 -22.69 -11.75 13.94
C SER A 318 -21.69 -12.92 13.91
N ASP A 319 -21.51 -13.68 12.84
CA ASP A 319 -20.42 -14.68 12.81
C ASP A 319 -19.11 -14.06 12.30
N VAL A 320 -18.22 -13.76 13.25
CA VAL A 320 -16.81 -13.42 12.98
C VAL A 320 -16.05 -14.73 12.81
N ASP A 321 -15.59 -15.00 11.58
CA ASP A 321 -14.70 -16.13 11.33
C ASP A 321 -13.26 -15.72 11.67
N ILE A 322 -12.60 -16.53 12.50
CA ILE A 322 -11.27 -16.27 13.02
C ILE A 322 -10.32 -17.30 12.41
N GLY A 323 -9.53 -16.85 11.43
CA GLY A 323 -8.44 -17.64 10.88
C GLY A 323 -7.21 -17.55 11.79
N ILE A 324 -6.85 -18.66 12.45
CA ILE A 324 -5.62 -18.75 13.26
C ILE A 324 -4.60 -19.60 12.50
N THR A 325 -3.38 -19.10 12.33
CA THR A 325 -2.30 -19.82 11.65
C THR A 325 -1.02 -19.77 12.49
N PRO A 326 -0.46 -20.93 12.89
CA PRO A 326 0.79 -20.94 13.64
C PRO A 326 1.94 -20.39 12.80
N HIS A 327 2.86 -19.67 13.44
CA HIS A 327 4.13 -19.30 12.81
C HIS A 327 5.05 -20.52 12.80
N MET A 328 5.76 -20.76 11.70
CA MET A 328 6.68 -21.88 11.63
C MET A 328 8.00 -21.52 12.31
N ASP A 329 8.39 -22.31 13.31
CA ASP A 329 9.70 -22.18 13.93
C ASP A 329 10.82 -22.43 12.93
N VAL A 330 11.85 -21.59 12.97
CA VAL A 330 13.03 -21.73 12.13
C VAL A 330 14.01 -22.67 12.82
N GLU A 331 14.55 -23.66 12.11
CA GLU A 331 15.50 -24.65 12.67
C GLU A 331 16.74 -24.01 13.33
N LYS A 332 17.09 -22.79 12.93
CA LYS A 332 18.15 -21.99 13.51
C LYS A 332 17.61 -20.61 13.87
N SER A 333 17.90 -20.20 15.11
CA SER A 333 17.57 -18.87 15.60
C SER A 333 18.11 -17.80 14.67
N GLN A 334 17.27 -16.81 14.37
CA GLN A 334 17.65 -15.64 13.58
C GLN A 334 18.40 -14.60 14.42
N PHE A 335 18.39 -14.77 15.75
CA PHE A 335 19.00 -13.84 16.70
C PHE A 335 20.33 -14.38 17.21
N ALA A 336 21.28 -13.45 17.40
CA ALA A 336 22.49 -13.78 18.13
C ALA A 336 22.19 -14.01 19.61
N PRO A 337 23.01 -14.81 20.33
CA PRO A 337 22.83 -15.02 21.77
C PRO A 337 22.82 -13.70 22.56
N LEU A 338 21.91 -13.60 23.53
CA LEU A 338 21.79 -12.43 24.40
C LEU A 338 22.88 -12.41 25.48
N LEU A 339 23.50 -11.25 25.72
CA LEU A 339 24.40 -11.08 26.85
C LEU A 339 23.63 -11.16 28.19
N PRO A 340 24.16 -11.83 29.23
CA PRO A 340 23.50 -11.94 30.54
C PRO A 340 23.14 -10.59 31.17
N GLU A 341 23.99 -9.57 31.00
CA GLU A 341 23.73 -8.21 31.48
C GLU A 341 22.54 -7.52 30.80
N SER A 342 22.17 -7.98 29.59
CA SER A 342 20.99 -7.48 28.89
C SER A 342 19.72 -8.16 29.35
N LEU A 343 19.78 -9.44 29.73
CA LEU A 343 18.65 -10.15 30.34
C LEU A 343 18.14 -9.42 31.60
N ALA A 344 19.07 -8.92 32.42
CA ALA A 344 18.77 -8.24 33.68
C ALA A 344 18.00 -6.91 33.52
N VAL A 345 18.03 -6.29 32.33
CA VAL A 345 17.35 -5.00 32.09
C VAL A 345 16.02 -5.15 31.34
N LEU A 346 15.74 -6.34 30.80
CA LEU A 346 14.50 -6.60 30.08
C LEU A 346 13.30 -6.53 31.03
N LYS A 347 12.20 -5.99 30.52
CA LYS A 347 10.93 -5.88 31.23
C LYS A 347 9.82 -6.48 30.39
N ARG A 348 8.76 -6.97 31.05
CA ARG A 348 7.59 -7.55 30.39
C ARG A 348 6.76 -6.51 29.64
N ASP A 349 6.55 -5.36 30.27
CA ASP A 349 5.64 -4.31 29.82
C ASP A 349 6.30 -3.26 28.92
N LYS A 350 7.61 -3.36 28.69
CA LYS A 350 8.37 -2.35 27.97
C LYS A 350 9.41 -2.95 27.03
N LYS A 351 9.30 -2.62 25.73
CA LYS A 351 10.30 -2.99 24.74
C LYS A 351 11.66 -2.38 25.07
N THR A 352 12.69 -3.21 25.02
CA THR A 352 14.09 -2.80 25.17
C THR A 352 14.78 -2.96 23.84
N ARG A 353 15.43 -1.89 23.37
CA ARG A 353 16.23 -1.95 22.14
C ARG A 353 17.50 -2.75 22.40
N LEU A 354 17.79 -3.70 21.51
CA LEU A 354 19.02 -4.47 21.49
C LEU A 354 19.86 -4.07 20.29
N PHE A 355 21.16 -4.19 20.46
CA PHE A 355 22.18 -3.88 19.47
C PHE A 355 23.04 -5.11 19.25
N MET A 356 23.41 -5.32 17.99
CA MET A 356 24.41 -6.32 17.65
C MET A 356 25.78 -5.82 18.11
N THR A 357 26.46 -6.63 18.91
CA THR A 357 27.84 -6.40 19.34
C THR A 357 28.68 -7.65 19.08
N GLN A 358 30.00 -7.52 19.17
CA GLN A 358 30.93 -8.64 19.05
C GLN A 358 31.67 -8.87 20.34
N LYS A 359 31.59 -10.09 20.86
CA LYS A 359 32.42 -10.55 21.98
C LYS A 359 33.33 -11.66 21.48
N ARG A 360 34.62 -11.36 21.35
CA ARG A 360 35.66 -12.30 20.87
C ARG A 360 35.37 -12.88 19.47
N GLY A 361 34.87 -12.04 18.56
CA GLY A 361 34.54 -12.45 17.19
C GLY A 361 33.23 -13.22 17.05
N THR A 362 32.45 -13.40 18.12
CA THR A 362 31.10 -13.96 18.08
C THR A 362 30.08 -12.83 18.25
N ASN A 363 29.10 -12.79 17.36
CA ASN A 363 27.98 -11.86 17.44
C ASN A 363 27.13 -12.15 18.69
N MET A 364 26.73 -11.10 19.41
CA MET A 364 25.88 -11.16 20.59
C MET A 364 24.93 -9.96 20.64
N LEU A 365 23.80 -10.10 21.33
CA LEU A 365 22.86 -9.01 21.55
C LEU A 365 23.11 -8.30 22.88
N SER A 366 23.10 -6.96 22.85
CA SER A 366 23.32 -6.08 23.99
C SER A 366 22.29 -4.96 24.07
N HIS A 367 21.79 -4.63 25.26
CA HIS A 367 20.99 -3.40 25.46
C HIS A 367 21.81 -2.11 25.37
N LYS A 368 23.15 -2.21 25.45
CA LYS A 368 24.06 -1.08 25.32
C LYS A 368 24.51 -0.98 23.87
N HIS A 369 24.41 0.23 23.32
CA HIS A 369 25.06 0.59 22.08
C HIS A 369 26.56 0.64 22.34
N TYR A 370 27.22 -0.50 22.18
CA TYR A 370 28.67 -0.57 22.25
C TYR A 370 29.22 -0.12 20.90
N ASP A 371 29.45 1.18 20.73
CA ASP A 371 30.41 1.70 19.74
C ASP A 371 31.83 1.30 20.19
N GLN A 372 32.10 0.00 20.28
CA GLN A 372 33.38 -0.48 20.76
C GLN A 372 34.34 -0.65 19.59
N GLY A 373 34.93 0.47 19.19
CA GLY A 373 36.28 0.46 18.68
C GLY A 373 37.20 -0.14 19.74
N ALA A 374 37.86 -1.27 19.42
CA ALA A 374 39.08 -1.88 19.98
C ALA A 374 39.32 -1.94 21.51
N TRP A 375 39.02 -0.92 22.31
CA TRP A 375 39.48 -0.70 23.67
C TRP A 375 38.83 -1.60 24.74
N ASP A 376 37.55 -1.95 24.61
CA ASP A 376 36.89 -2.82 25.60
C ASP A 376 37.15 -4.31 25.32
N ALA A 377 37.45 -4.68 24.07
CA ALA A 377 38.00 -6.00 23.76
C ALA A 377 39.36 -6.18 24.48
N VAL A 378 40.20 -5.14 24.47
CA VAL A 378 41.45 -5.08 25.22
C VAL A 378 41.22 -5.15 26.73
N ARG A 379 40.24 -4.41 27.28
CA ARG A 379 39.91 -4.45 28.71
C ARG A 379 39.45 -5.84 29.17
N SER A 380 38.57 -6.49 28.41
CA SER A 380 38.08 -7.86 28.72
C SER A 380 39.17 -8.94 28.63
N PHE A 381 40.25 -8.67 27.88
CA PHE A 381 41.42 -9.53 27.84
C PHE A 381 42.22 -9.42 29.14
N PHE A 382 42.39 -8.20 29.67
CA PHE A 382 43.16 -7.95 30.89
C PHE A 382 42.42 -8.32 32.18
N ASP A 383 41.08 -8.26 32.22
CA ASP A 383 40.27 -8.70 33.37
C ASP A 383 40.35 -10.23 33.64
N ARG A 384 41.03 -11.00 32.78
CA ARG A 384 41.36 -12.43 33.02
C ARG A 384 42.72 -12.65 33.69
N PHE A 385 43.53 -11.60 33.81
CA PHE A 385 44.89 -11.66 34.38
C PHE A 385 45.01 -10.90 35.70
N ILE A 386 43.88 -10.46 36.26
CA ILE A 386 43.69 -9.99 37.63
C ILE A 386 42.72 -10.98 38.28
#